data_AF-A0A430AY16-F1
#
_entry.id   AF-A0A430AY16-F1
#
_cell.length_a   1.000
_cell.length_b   1.000
_cell.length_c   1.000
_cell.angle_alpha   90.00
_cell.angle_beta   90.00
_cell.angle_gamma   90.00
#
_symmetry.space_group_name_H-M   'P 1'
#
loop_
_entity.id
_entity.type
_entity.pdbx_description
1 polymer ?
#
loop_
_entity_poly.entity_id
_entity_poly.type
_entity_poly.pdbx_seq_one_letter_code
_entity_poly.pdbx_strand_id
1 'polypeptide(L)'
;MNENKESTESNETKENTKRRAEVPVKQNKPVNGWKVAFILLAAVLLGTAGFLSTRIFSVRETYKPVQTASQRGDMPAFSVDLNKEQVNRVISHYLNDFLKDSGVQYSFVLADQAMLSGTFKLLGHDTKFYLYFEPFVLTNGNVQLRATSLSVGTLSLPISAIMKYIMNSIDVPPWIEVLPEEQLVNLHLDEFEMQSGMFLRADKINLVDDEIRLSVFLPIQDEKEK
;
A
#
# COMPACT_ATOMS: atom_id res chain seq x y z
N MET A 1 43.43 -22.99 -75.41
CA MET A 1 44.05 -21.94 -76.22
C MET A 1 45.03 -21.21 -75.31
N ASN A 2 46.30 -21.32 -75.68
CA ASN A 2 47.50 -20.56 -75.31
C ASN A 2 47.88 -20.42 -73.82
N GLU A 3 48.99 -21.01 -73.38
CA GLU A 3 50.41 -20.68 -73.65
C GLU A 3 50.90 -19.49 -72.82
N ASN A 4 51.98 -19.76 -72.07
CA ASN A 4 53.20 -18.94 -71.98
C ASN A 4 53.06 -17.48 -71.46
N LYS A 5 53.96 -16.90 -70.68
CA LYS A 5 55.34 -17.21 -70.29
C LYS A 5 55.79 -16.10 -69.33
N GLU A 6 56.92 -16.34 -68.67
CA GLU A 6 57.93 -15.32 -68.31
C GLU A 6 57.56 -14.35 -67.15
N SER A 7 58.47 -13.96 -66.25
CA SER A 7 59.92 -14.15 -66.14
C SER A 7 60.33 -13.79 -64.71
N THR A 8 61.40 -14.45 -64.24
CA THR A 8 62.61 -13.93 -63.53
C THR A 8 62.41 -12.70 -62.62
N GLU A 9 62.91 -12.67 -61.38
CA GLU A 9 64.35 -12.70 -61.11
C GLU A 9 64.72 -12.93 -59.63
N SER A 10 65.93 -13.45 -59.48
CA SER A 10 66.70 -13.93 -58.34
C SER A 10 67.01 -12.91 -57.24
N ASN A 11 67.13 -13.38 -55.99
CA ASN A 11 68.44 -13.41 -55.29
C ASN A 11 68.42 -14.15 -53.94
N GLU A 12 69.19 -15.24 -53.92
CA GLU A 12 70.26 -15.58 -52.98
C GLU A 12 70.05 -15.56 -51.44
N THR A 13 70.08 -16.79 -50.91
CA THR A 13 71.06 -17.31 -49.92
C THR A 13 70.87 -16.90 -48.45
N LYS A 14 70.53 -17.88 -47.60
CA LYS A 14 71.47 -18.49 -46.62
C LYS A 14 70.85 -19.66 -45.85
N GLU A 15 71.74 -20.59 -45.55
CA GLU A 15 71.53 -21.99 -45.20
C GLU A 15 71.32 -22.21 -43.70
N ASN A 16 70.26 -22.97 -43.39
CA ASN A 16 70.12 -24.03 -42.39
C ASN A 16 70.84 -23.91 -41.02
N THR A 17 70.06 -23.78 -39.94
CA THR A 17 70.39 -24.40 -38.64
C THR A 17 69.12 -24.85 -37.93
N LYS A 18 68.98 -26.18 -37.80
CA LYS A 18 67.91 -26.91 -37.09
C LYS A 18 67.95 -26.59 -35.58
N ARG A 19 66.87 -26.06 -35.01
CA ARG A 19 66.59 -26.12 -33.55
C ARG A 19 65.15 -26.58 -33.33
N ARG A 20 65.02 -27.67 -32.58
CA ARG A 20 63.78 -28.36 -32.20
C ARG A 20 63.06 -27.50 -31.15
N ALA A 21 61.83 -27.07 -31.42
CA ALA A 21 61.02 -26.34 -30.44
C ALA A 21 60.31 -27.32 -29.50
N GLU A 22 60.52 -27.14 -28.20
CA GLU A 22 59.85 -27.89 -27.13
C GLU A 22 58.45 -27.31 -26.87
N VAL A 23 57.44 -28.17 -26.76
CA VAL A 23 56.08 -27.77 -26.38
C VAL A 23 56.01 -27.66 -24.85
N PRO A 24 55.62 -26.51 -24.26
CA PRO A 24 55.52 -26.39 -22.81
C PRO A 24 54.31 -27.17 -22.27
N VAL A 25 54.57 -28.16 -21.41
CA VAL A 25 53.56 -28.88 -20.63
C VAL A 25 52.96 -27.92 -19.59
N LYS A 26 51.64 -27.71 -19.66
CA LYS A 26 50.89 -26.88 -18.71
C LYS A 26 50.87 -27.56 -17.33
N GLN A 27 51.72 -27.10 -16.42
CA GLN A 27 51.74 -27.55 -15.03
C GLN A 27 50.54 -26.96 -14.27
N ASN A 28 49.60 -27.81 -13.86
CA ASN A 28 48.55 -27.42 -12.92
C ASN A 28 49.18 -27.31 -11.52
N LYS A 29 49.37 -26.08 -11.03
CA LYS A 29 49.82 -25.85 -9.64
C LYS A 29 48.82 -26.50 -8.66
N PRO A 30 49.29 -27.24 -7.64
CA PRO A 30 48.40 -27.75 -6.60
C PRO A 30 47.81 -26.55 -5.87
N VAL A 31 46.50 -26.37 -5.98
CA VAL A 31 45.83 -25.28 -5.29
C VAL A 31 45.90 -25.59 -3.80
N ASN A 32 46.46 -24.68 -3.01
CA ASN A 32 46.56 -24.85 -1.57
C ASN A 32 45.15 -24.90 -0.97
N GLY A 33 44.63 -26.11 -0.73
CA GLY A 33 43.24 -26.34 -0.33
C GLY A 33 42.83 -25.55 0.91
N TRP A 34 43.77 -25.30 1.84
CA TRP A 34 43.54 -24.44 3.01
C TRP A 34 43.31 -22.96 2.65
N LYS A 35 44.04 -22.42 1.66
CA LYS A 35 43.83 -21.04 1.20
C LYS A 35 42.49 -20.90 0.47
N VAL A 36 42.08 -21.93 -0.28
CA VAL A 36 40.77 -21.95 -0.93
C VAL A 36 39.65 -22.08 0.09
N ALA A 37 39.79 -22.97 1.08
CA ALA A 37 38.82 -23.12 2.16
C ALA A 37 38.65 -21.83 2.96
N PHE A 38 39.74 -21.10 3.22
CA PHE A 38 39.69 -19.80 3.89
C PHE A 38 38.95 -18.74 3.06
N ILE A 39 39.25 -18.65 1.75
CA ILE A 39 38.57 -17.70 0.86
C ILE A 39 37.08 -18.05 0.72
N LEU A 40 36.73 -19.33 0.63
CA LEU A 40 35.34 -19.78 0.51
C LEU A 40 34.57 -19.50 1.81
N LEU A 41 35.18 -19.76 2.96
CA LEU A 41 34.59 -19.42 4.27
C LEU A 41 34.38 -17.92 4.42
N ALA A 42 35.35 -17.10 4.02
CA ALA A 42 35.23 -15.64 4.05
C ALA A 42 34.10 -15.15 3.13
N ALA A 43 33.96 -15.73 1.93
CA ALA A 43 32.86 -15.39 1.01
C ALA A 43 31.48 -15.74 1.60
N VAL A 44 31.35 -16.87 2.30
CA VAL A 44 30.09 -17.25 2.97
C VAL A 44 29.77 -16.31 4.12
N LEU A 45 30.76 -15.95 4.95
CA LEU A 45 30.56 -15.00 6.05
C LEU A 45 30.14 -13.61 5.53
N LEU A 46 30.79 -13.11 4.48
CA LEU A 46 30.45 -11.82 3.88
C LEU A 46 29.08 -11.85 3.18
N GLY A 47 28.76 -12.95 2.49
CA GLY A 47 27.46 -13.13 1.84
C GLY A 47 26.30 -13.19 2.83
N THR A 48 26.48 -13.93 3.94
CA THR A 48 25.48 -14.01 5.01
C THR A 48 25.32 -12.68 5.76
N ALA A 49 26.43 -12.00 6.08
CA ALA A 49 26.37 -10.67 6.70
C ALA A 49 25.70 -9.63 5.78
N GLY A 50 25.98 -9.67 4.47
CA GLY A 50 25.33 -8.81 3.48
C GLY A 50 23.82 -9.07 3.38
N PHE A 51 23.42 -10.34 3.31
CA PHE A 51 22.01 -10.75 3.25
C PHE A 51 21.23 -10.38 4.52
N LEU A 52 21.84 -10.55 5.70
CA LEU A 52 21.24 -10.11 6.96
C LEU A 52 21.17 -8.59 7.02
N SER A 53 22.19 -7.88 6.55
CA SER A 53 22.18 -6.41 6.49
C SER A 53 21.05 -5.90 5.60
N THR A 54 20.83 -6.45 4.41
CA THR A 54 19.70 -6.02 3.57
C THR A 54 18.34 -6.30 4.21
N ARG A 55 18.22 -7.34 5.03
CA ARG A 55 16.96 -7.66 5.73
C ARG A 55 16.74 -6.83 7.00
N ILE A 56 17.80 -6.39 7.67
CA ILE A 56 17.74 -5.54 8.87
C ILE A 56 17.58 -4.06 8.47
N PHE A 57 18.27 -3.63 7.42
CA PHE A 57 18.22 -2.26 6.89
C PHE A 57 17.17 -2.05 5.78
N SER A 58 16.42 -3.08 5.39
CA SER A 58 15.21 -2.85 4.57
C SER A 58 14.24 -2.04 5.43
N VAL A 59 14.13 -0.76 5.10
CA VAL A 59 13.14 0.15 5.66
C VAL A 59 11.77 -0.51 5.48
N ARG A 60 11.21 -1.03 6.58
CA ARG A 60 9.77 -1.31 6.64
C ARG A 60 9.11 0.03 6.41
N GLU A 61 8.22 0.05 5.42
CA GLU A 61 7.40 1.16 4.92
C GLU A 61 7.67 2.52 5.56
N THR A 62 7.99 3.51 4.74
CA THR A 62 8.03 4.91 5.12
C THR A 62 6.79 5.26 5.94
N TYR A 63 6.95 5.25 7.27
CA TYR A 63 6.03 5.89 8.18
C TYR A 63 6.09 7.34 7.74
N LYS A 64 5.10 7.76 6.94
CA LYS A 64 4.87 9.19 6.76
C LYS A 64 4.73 9.70 8.19
N PRO A 65 5.57 10.64 8.63
CA PRO A 65 5.31 11.25 9.92
C PRO A 65 3.88 11.75 9.82
N VAL A 66 3.01 11.22 10.70
CA VAL A 66 1.75 11.85 11.02
C VAL A 66 2.13 13.31 11.19
N GLN A 67 1.66 14.16 10.28
CA GLN A 67 1.77 15.59 10.49
C GLN A 67 1.16 15.77 11.86
N THR A 68 1.99 16.06 12.86
CA THR A 68 1.54 16.32 14.21
C THR A 68 0.44 17.32 14.05
N ALA A 69 -0.80 16.88 14.29
CA ALA A 69 -1.96 17.72 14.25
C ALA A 69 -1.55 18.97 15.01
N SER A 70 -1.49 20.09 14.29
CA SER A 70 -1.25 21.42 14.85
C SER A 70 -1.97 21.49 16.17
N GLN A 71 -1.31 21.87 17.26
CA GLN A 71 -1.83 21.79 18.63
C GLN A 71 -3.29 22.27 18.66
N ARG A 72 -4.19 21.31 18.50
CA ARG A 72 -5.63 21.48 18.33
C ARG A 72 -6.14 21.19 19.73
N GLY A 73 -6.79 22.18 20.33
CA GLY A 73 -7.04 22.21 21.77
C GLY A 73 -7.48 20.85 22.30
N ASP A 74 -6.83 20.37 23.36
CA ASP A 74 -7.12 19.07 23.94
C ASP A 74 -8.49 19.00 24.63
N MET A 75 -9.15 20.15 24.80
CA MET A 75 -10.47 20.23 25.43
C MET A 75 -11.57 20.24 24.36
N PRO A 76 -12.51 19.27 24.40
CA PRO A 76 -13.67 19.30 23.50
C PRO A 76 -14.54 20.51 23.82
N ALA A 77 -15.09 21.13 22.78
CA ALA A 77 -16.08 22.18 22.91
C ALA A 77 -17.37 21.65 23.53
N PHE A 78 -17.78 20.47 23.06
CA PHE A 78 -18.88 19.69 23.60
C PHE A 78 -18.73 18.21 23.17
N SER A 79 -19.38 17.33 23.91
CA SER A 79 -19.50 15.91 23.58
C SER A 79 -20.96 15.57 23.36
N VAL A 80 -21.22 14.61 22.47
CA VAL A 80 -22.56 14.16 22.10
C VAL A 80 -22.62 12.65 22.23
N ASP A 81 -23.59 12.18 23.00
CA ASP A 81 -23.97 10.77 23.05
C ASP A 81 -25.12 10.54 22.06
N LEU A 82 -24.93 9.58 21.16
CA LEU A 82 -25.84 9.21 20.09
C LEU A 82 -26.12 7.72 20.13
N ASN A 83 -27.32 7.36 19.66
CA ASN A 83 -27.67 5.98 19.34
C ASN A 83 -27.51 5.70 17.83
N LYS A 84 -27.57 4.42 17.44
CA LYS A 84 -27.44 3.97 16.05
C LYS A 84 -28.43 4.66 15.12
N GLU A 85 -29.68 4.85 15.55
CA GLU A 85 -30.71 5.49 14.73
C GLU A 85 -30.36 6.95 14.42
N GLN A 86 -29.92 7.70 15.43
CA GLN A 86 -29.46 9.08 15.29
C GLN A 86 -28.26 9.17 14.33
N VAL A 87 -27.27 8.30 14.51
CA VAL A 87 -26.10 8.26 13.63
C VAL A 87 -26.48 7.87 12.21
N ASN A 88 -27.37 6.88 12.02
CA ASN A 88 -27.88 6.49 10.71
C ASN A 88 -28.57 7.63 9.96
N ARG A 89 -29.31 8.49 10.68
CA ARG A 89 -29.92 9.68 10.06
C ARG A 89 -28.86 10.67 9.58
N VAL A 90 -27.81 10.92 10.38
CA VAL A 90 -26.71 11.80 9.99
C VAL A 90 -25.97 11.25 8.77
N ILE A 91 -25.61 9.96 8.80
CA ILE A 91 -24.94 9.28 7.68
C ILE A 91 -25.80 9.36 6.42
N SER A 92 -27.08 9.01 6.52
CA SER A 92 -27.99 9.01 5.36
C SER A 92 -28.14 10.39 4.74
N HIS A 93 -28.20 11.44 5.56
CA HIS A 93 -28.27 12.81 5.09
C HIS A 93 -27.00 13.20 4.31
N TYR A 94 -25.83 12.96 4.87
CA TYR A 94 -24.55 13.30 4.23
C TYR A 94 -24.30 12.47 2.96
N LEU A 95 -24.54 11.16 3.02
CA LEU A 95 -24.29 10.25 1.91
C LEU A 95 -25.20 10.55 0.71
N ASN A 96 -26.48 10.89 0.96
CA ASN A 96 -27.39 11.29 -0.11
C ASN A 96 -26.90 12.54 -0.82
N ASP A 97 -26.40 13.55 -0.08
CA ASP A 97 -25.87 14.76 -0.68
C ASP A 97 -24.59 14.50 -1.48
N PHE A 98 -23.71 13.65 -0.97
CA PHE A 98 -22.47 13.25 -1.65
C PHE A 98 -22.70 12.43 -2.93
N LEU A 99 -23.77 11.64 -3.00
CA LEU A 99 -24.04 10.76 -4.14
C LEU A 99 -24.99 11.35 -5.20
N LYS A 100 -25.52 12.56 -5.02
CA LYS A 100 -26.50 13.16 -5.95
C LYS A 100 -26.07 13.16 -7.41
N ASP A 101 -24.79 13.42 -7.68
CA ASP A 101 -24.26 13.58 -9.04
C ASP A 101 -23.39 12.39 -9.52
N SER A 102 -23.21 11.36 -8.69
CA SER A 102 -22.31 10.23 -9.00
C SER A 102 -22.98 9.13 -9.83
N GLY A 103 -24.31 9.15 -9.95
CA GLY A 103 -25.07 8.12 -10.67
C GLY A 103 -25.08 6.75 -9.99
N VAL A 104 -24.53 6.63 -8.78
CA VAL A 104 -24.53 5.42 -7.95
C VAL A 104 -25.38 5.61 -6.71
N GLN A 105 -26.08 4.55 -6.28
CA GLN A 105 -26.89 4.56 -5.08
C GLN A 105 -26.28 3.60 -4.05
N TYR A 106 -25.67 4.18 -3.03
CA TYR A 106 -25.13 3.45 -1.88
C TYR A 106 -25.87 3.84 -0.61
N SER A 107 -25.94 2.90 0.33
CA SER A 107 -26.51 3.09 1.66
C SER A 107 -25.57 2.50 2.69
N PHE A 108 -25.28 3.27 3.74
CA PHE A 108 -24.49 2.83 4.86
C PHE A 108 -25.32 2.88 6.13
N VAL A 109 -25.43 1.75 6.84
CA VAL A 109 -26.31 1.59 8.00
C VAL A 109 -25.56 0.90 9.13
N LEU A 110 -25.69 1.44 10.33
CA LEU A 110 -25.27 0.84 11.59
C LEU A 110 -26.41 0.01 12.17
N ALA A 111 -26.21 -1.30 12.25
CA ALA A 111 -27.07 -2.26 12.93
C ALA A 111 -26.25 -2.96 14.02
N ASP A 112 -26.22 -4.29 14.05
CA ASP A 112 -25.27 -5.04 14.89
C ASP A 112 -23.84 -4.94 14.34
N GLN A 113 -23.74 -4.65 13.04
CA GLN A 113 -22.50 -4.33 12.32
C GLN A 113 -22.73 -3.09 11.46
N ALA A 114 -21.66 -2.45 11.03
CA ALA A 114 -21.74 -1.42 10.01
C ALA A 114 -21.88 -2.11 8.64
N MET A 115 -22.88 -1.73 7.85
CA MET A 115 -23.17 -2.37 6.57
C MET A 115 -23.25 -1.32 5.47
N LEU A 116 -22.41 -1.47 4.46
CA LEU A 116 -22.51 -0.78 3.18
C LEU A 116 -23.27 -1.65 2.19
N SER A 117 -24.26 -1.09 1.53
CA SER A 117 -25.00 -1.77 0.47
C SER A 117 -25.16 -0.88 -0.75
N GLY A 118 -25.30 -1.49 -1.91
CA GLY A 118 -25.37 -0.77 -3.17
C GLY A 118 -25.60 -1.68 -4.36
N THR A 119 -25.56 -1.08 -5.54
CA THR A 119 -25.63 -1.81 -6.82
C THR A 119 -24.44 -1.44 -7.69
N PHE A 120 -23.87 -2.41 -8.39
CA PHE A 120 -22.84 -2.19 -9.39
C PHE A 120 -23.09 -3.04 -10.65
N LYS A 121 -22.44 -2.66 -11.75
CA LYS A 121 -22.52 -3.44 -13.00
C LYS A 121 -21.46 -4.53 -13.01
N LEU A 122 -21.90 -5.78 -12.96
CA LEU A 122 -21.06 -6.96 -13.14
C LEU A 122 -21.45 -7.65 -14.44
N LEU A 123 -20.51 -7.72 -15.39
CA LEU A 123 -20.75 -8.34 -16.71
C LEU A 123 -21.98 -7.75 -17.44
N GLY A 124 -22.23 -6.44 -17.27
CA GLY A 124 -23.38 -5.75 -17.87
C GLY A 124 -24.70 -5.92 -17.11
N HIS A 125 -24.72 -6.65 -15.98
CA HIS A 125 -25.89 -6.84 -15.14
C HIS A 125 -25.77 -6.08 -13.81
N ASP A 126 -26.87 -5.46 -13.39
CA ASP A 126 -26.95 -4.78 -12.10
C ASP A 126 -27.00 -5.80 -10.97
N THR A 127 -25.97 -5.77 -10.12
CA THR A 127 -25.77 -6.72 -9.02
C THR A 127 -25.76 -5.97 -7.69
N LYS A 128 -26.63 -6.40 -6.77
CA LYS A 128 -26.64 -5.88 -5.40
C LYS A 128 -25.52 -6.48 -4.58
N PHE A 129 -24.94 -5.68 -3.70
CA PHE A 129 -23.96 -6.13 -2.73
C PHE A 129 -24.28 -5.67 -1.31
N TYR A 130 -23.72 -6.41 -0.36
CA TYR A 130 -23.67 -6.07 1.05
C TYR A 130 -22.25 -6.31 1.56
N LEU A 131 -21.61 -5.26 2.04
CA LEU A 131 -20.27 -5.29 2.62
C LEU A 131 -20.39 -4.92 4.09
N TYR A 132 -19.99 -5.84 4.95
CA TYR A 132 -20.08 -5.69 6.40
C TYR A 132 -18.74 -5.29 6.98
N PHE A 133 -18.81 -4.42 7.98
CA PHE A 133 -17.67 -3.84 8.66
C PHE A 133 -17.84 -3.95 10.18
N GLU A 134 -16.71 -4.14 10.84
CA GLU A 134 -16.58 -3.96 12.27
C GLU A 134 -15.85 -2.64 12.55
N PRO A 135 -16.49 -1.69 13.26
CA PRO A 135 -15.89 -0.38 13.55
C PRO A 135 -15.01 -0.42 14.81
N PHE A 136 -13.88 0.30 14.75
CA PHE A 136 -12.94 0.47 15.85
C PHE A 136 -12.59 1.95 16.01
N VAL A 137 -12.63 2.45 17.23
CA VAL A 137 -12.13 3.80 17.56
C VAL A 137 -10.64 3.70 17.82
N LEU A 138 -9.86 4.53 17.11
CA LEU A 138 -8.41 4.64 17.27
C LEU A 138 -8.07 5.61 18.41
N THR A 139 -6.84 5.52 18.91
CA THR A 139 -6.37 6.35 20.04
C THR A 139 -6.37 7.85 19.75
N ASN A 140 -6.27 8.25 18.48
CA ASN A 140 -6.35 9.64 18.03
C ASN A 140 -7.79 10.13 17.80
N GLY A 141 -8.79 9.28 18.03
CA GLY A 141 -10.20 9.59 17.82
C GLY A 141 -10.70 9.39 16.38
N ASN A 142 -9.86 8.87 15.48
CA ASN A 142 -10.30 8.45 14.16
C ASN A 142 -10.97 7.08 14.22
N VAL A 143 -11.70 6.71 13.17
CA VAL A 143 -12.44 5.45 13.12
C VAL A 143 -11.87 4.56 12.04
N GLN A 144 -11.58 3.31 12.37
CA GLN A 144 -11.20 2.29 11.41
C GLN A 144 -12.34 1.29 11.24
N LEU A 145 -12.74 1.05 10.01
CA LEU A 145 -13.71 0.02 9.63
C LEU A 145 -12.96 -1.15 9.02
N ARG A 146 -13.06 -2.33 9.65
CA ARG A 146 -12.51 -3.57 9.12
C ARG A 146 -13.59 -4.34 8.39
N ALA A 147 -13.41 -4.59 7.10
CA ALA A 147 -14.37 -5.39 6.35
C ALA A 147 -14.30 -6.85 6.80
N THR A 148 -15.44 -7.41 7.20
CA THR A 148 -15.52 -8.77 7.76
C THR A 148 -16.10 -9.76 6.77
N SER A 149 -17.07 -9.34 5.96
CA SER A 149 -17.76 -10.21 5.02
C SER A 149 -18.37 -9.42 3.87
N LEU A 150 -18.53 -10.12 2.75
CA LEU A 150 -19.12 -9.59 1.53
C LEU A 150 -20.16 -10.59 1.02
N SER A 151 -21.32 -10.07 0.65
CA SER A 151 -22.39 -10.81 -0.01
C SER A 151 -22.66 -10.18 -1.37
N VAL A 152 -22.45 -10.96 -2.44
CA VAL A 152 -22.69 -10.58 -3.84
C VAL A 152 -23.30 -11.77 -4.56
N GLY A 153 -24.63 -11.86 -4.56
CA GLY A 153 -25.35 -12.98 -5.18
C GLY A 153 -24.82 -14.33 -4.72
N THR A 154 -24.52 -15.22 -5.66
CA THR A 154 -23.95 -16.55 -5.41
C THR A 154 -22.45 -16.63 -5.66
N LEU A 155 -21.80 -15.52 -6.02
CA LEU A 155 -20.41 -15.52 -6.43
C LEU A 155 -19.49 -15.15 -5.26
N SER A 156 -18.51 -15.99 -4.98
CA SER A 156 -17.49 -15.73 -3.96
C SER A 156 -16.39 -14.83 -4.52
N LEU A 157 -16.58 -13.52 -4.43
CA LEU A 157 -15.56 -12.54 -4.80
C LEU A 157 -14.71 -12.13 -3.59
N PRO A 158 -13.40 -11.88 -3.77
CA PRO A 158 -12.59 -11.28 -2.72
C PRO A 158 -13.07 -9.88 -2.35
N ILE A 159 -13.14 -9.59 -1.04
CA ILE A 159 -13.53 -8.27 -0.51
C ILE A 159 -12.66 -7.16 -1.12
N SER A 160 -11.35 -7.38 -1.20
CA SER A 160 -10.38 -6.42 -1.74
C SER A 160 -10.68 -6.01 -3.18
N ALA A 161 -11.14 -6.94 -4.02
CA ALA A 161 -11.50 -6.66 -5.40
C ALA A 161 -12.73 -5.74 -5.49
N ILE A 162 -13.72 -5.95 -4.63
CA ILE A 162 -14.91 -5.09 -4.56
C ILE A 162 -14.56 -3.71 -4.00
N MET A 163 -13.76 -3.63 -2.94
CA MET A 163 -13.31 -2.35 -2.40
C MET A 163 -12.60 -1.51 -3.47
N LYS A 164 -11.68 -2.12 -4.24
CA LYS A 164 -11.02 -1.44 -5.38
C LYS A 164 -12.01 -0.95 -6.43
N TYR A 165 -13.00 -1.79 -6.78
CA TYR A 165 -14.01 -1.41 -7.75
C TYR A 165 -14.82 -0.20 -7.26
N ILE A 166 -15.28 -0.22 -6.00
CA ILE A 166 -16.05 0.87 -5.41
C ILE A 166 -15.23 2.16 -5.43
N MET A 167 -13.97 2.13 -5.00
CA MET A 167 -13.07 3.31 -5.02
C MET A 167 -12.90 3.91 -6.42
N ASN A 168 -12.83 3.08 -7.46
CA ASN A 168 -12.68 3.56 -8.84
C ASN A 168 -13.99 4.11 -9.42
N SER A 169 -15.12 3.87 -8.75
CA SER A 169 -16.46 4.30 -9.20
C SER A 169 -16.95 5.60 -8.58
N ILE A 170 -16.30 6.08 -7.51
CA ILE A 170 -16.69 7.29 -6.78
C ILE A 170 -15.47 8.12 -6.38
N ASP A 171 -15.64 9.44 -6.32
CA ASP A 171 -14.61 10.35 -5.84
C ASP A 171 -14.58 10.38 -4.31
N VAL A 172 -13.91 9.40 -3.70
CA VAL A 172 -13.78 9.29 -2.23
C VAL A 172 -13.15 10.57 -1.64
N PRO A 173 -13.77 11.20 -0.65
CA PRO A 173 -13.25 12.44 -0.07
C PRO A 173 -11.94 12.20 0.70
N PRO A 174 -11.07 13.22 0.85
CA PRO A 174 -9.72 13.04 1.39
C PRO A 174 -9.68 12.51 2.83
N TRP A 175 -10.72 12.77 3.63
CA TRP A 175 -10.84 12.28 5.00
C TRP A 175 -11.18 10.77 5.08
N ILE A 176 -11.42 10.11 3.95
CA ILE A 176 -11.63 8.66 3.88
C ILE A 176 -10.46 8.03 3.13
N GLU A 177 -9.73 7.17 3.83
CA GLU A 177 -8.68 6.35 3.24
C GLU A 177 -9.15 4.90 3.15
N VAL A 178 -9.16 4.34 1.95
CA VAL A 178 -9.54 2.94 1.72
C VAL A 178 -8.28 2.14 1.41
N LEU A 179 -8.09 1.04 2.14
CA LEU A 179 -6.94 0.12 2.02
C LEU A 179 -7.47 -1.27 1.62
N PRO A 180 -7.73 -1.52 0.31
CA PRO A 180 -8.37 -2.75 -0.14
C PRO A 180 -7.60 -4.03 0.19
N GLU A 181 -6.26 -3.98 0.13
CA GLU A 181 -5.41 -5.14 0.42
C GLU A 181 -5.51 -5.57 1.88
N GLU A 182 -5.63 -4.60 2.78
CA GLU A 182 -5.78 -4.82 4.22
C GLU A 182 -7.24 -5.02 4.63
N GLN A 183 -8.18 -4.78 3.71
CA GLN A 183 -9.62 -4.81 3.96
C GLN A 183 -10.05 -3.78 5.02
N LEU A 184 -9.37 -2.62 5.04
CA LEU A 184 -9.61 -1.53 5.98
C LEU A 184 -10.13 -0.28 5.29
N VAL A 185 -10.93 0.49 6.01
CA VAL A 185 -11.29 1.87 5.66
C VAL A 185 -11.02 2.73 6.89
N ASN A 186 -10.13 3.70 6.78
CA ASN A 186 -9.87 4.68 7.83
C ASN A 186 -10.71 5.93 7.56
N LEU A 187 -11.43 6.39 8.57
CA LEU A 187 -12.18 7.63 8.61
C LEU A 187 -11.38 8.60 9.48
N HIS A 188 -10.70 9.55 8.83
CA HIS A 188 -9.95 10.62 9.47
C HIS A 188 -10.92 11.71 9.91
N LEU A 189 -11.61 11.49 11.04
CA LEU A 189 -12.63 12.41 11.57
C LEU A 189 -12.06 13.79 11.93
N ASP A 190 -10.76 13.84 12.19
CA ASP A 190 -10.00 15.06 12.43
C ASP A 190 -9.70 15.86 11.15
N GLU A 191 -9.76 15.23 9.98
CA GLU A 191 -9.69 15.87 8.67
C GLU A 191 -11.07 16.15 8.07
N PHE A 192 -12.14 15.65 8.71
CA PHE A 192 -13.50 16.00 8.34
C PHE A 192 -13.82 17.45 8.71
N GLU A 193 -13.84 18.32 7.71
CA GLU A 193 -14.16 19.73 7.90
C GLU A 193 -15.67 19.95 7.98
N MET A 194 -16.16 20.31 9.17
CA MET A 194 -17.49 20.90 9.30
C MET A 194 -17.49 22.30 8.68
N GLN A 195 -18.65 22.80 8.23
CA GLN A 195 -18.78 24.14 7.62
C GLN A 195 -18.24 25.29 8.51
N SER A 196 -18.16 25.08 9.82
CA SER A 196 -17.66 26.02 10.81
C SER A 196 -16.15 25.91 11.09
N GLY A 197 -15.41 25.03 10.40
CA GLY A 197 -14.01 24.71 10.69
C GLY A 197 -13.80 23.86 11.94
N MET A 198 -14.88 23.36 12.56
CA MET A 198 -14.81 22.39 13.64
C MET A 198 -14.41 21.01 13.12
N PHE A 199 -13.76 20.24 13.98
CA PHE A 199 -13.38 18.85 13.68
C PHE A 199 -13.95 17.90 14.74
N LEU A 200 -14.03 16.63 14.37
CA LEU A 200 -14.65 15.58 15.17
C LEU A 200 -13.62 14.56 15.65
N ARG A 201 -13.89 13.95 16.80
CA ARG A 201 -13.26 12.71 17.24
C ARG A 201 -14.32 11.75 17.75
N ALA A 202 -14.16 10.48 17.46
CA ALA A 202 -14.93 9.42 18.10
C ALA A 202 -14.27 9.04 19.41
N ASP A 203 -15.06 9.01 20.49
CA ASP A 203 -14.58 8.57 21.80
C ASP A 203 -14.95 7.10 22.03
N LYS A 204 -16.13 6.69 21.55
CA LYS A 204 -16.64 5.32 21.71
C LYS A 204 -17.62 4.99 20.59
N ILE A 205 -17.51 3.77 20.06
CA ILE A 205 -18.51 3.17 19.18
C ILE A 205 -18.78 1.77 19.70
N ASN A 206 -19.97 1.57 20.26
CA ASN A 206 -20.47 0.28 20.67
C ASN A 206 -21.84 0.04 20.02
N LEU A 207 -21.84 -0.75 18.94
CA LEU A 207 -23.05 -1.04 18.18
C LEU A 207 -24.00 -1.99 18.93
N VAL A 208 -23.48 -2.85 19.81
CA VAL A 208 -24.29 -3.81 20.58
C VAL A 208 -25.11 -3.06 21.65
N ASP A 209 -24.45 -2.18 22.40
CA ASP A 209 -25.07 -1.41 23.49
C ASP A 209 -25.72 -0.10 23.02
N ASP A 210 -25.75 0.15 21.70
CA ASP A 210 -26.35 1.35 21.10
C ASP A 210 -25.75 2.67 21.61
N GLU A 211 -24.45 2.66 21.93
CA GLU A 211 -23.72 3.80 22.50
C GLU A 211 -22.63 4.27 21.53
N ILE A 212 -22.84 5.44 20.93
CA ILE A 212 -21.84 6.15 20.12
C ILE A 212 -21.57 7.51 20.75
N ARG A 213 -20.33 7.73 21.19
CA ARG A 213 -19.90 9.02 21.78
C ARG A 213 -18.92 9.71 20.84
N LEU A 214 -19.23 10.96 20.52
CA LEU A 214 -18.41 11.83 19.69
C LEU A 214 -18.07 13.11 20.45
N SER A 215 -16.85 13.61 20.27
CA SER A 215 -16.41 14.90 20.79
C SER A 215 -16.13 15.87 19.65
N VAL A 216 -16.61 17.09 19.80
CA VAL A 216 -16.45 18.17 18.82
C VAL A 216 -15.47 19.19 19.36
N PHE A 217 -14.55 19.64 18.52
CA PHE A 217 -13.49 20.55 18.90
C PHE A 217 -13.52 21.81 18.04
N LEU A 218 -13.16 22.93 18.64
CA LEU A 218 -13.02 24.20 17.93
C LEU A 218 -11.66 24.26 17.22
N PRO A 219 -11.59 24.89 16.03
CA PRO A 219 -10.31 25.24 15.45
C PRO A 219 -9.62 26.24 16.40
N ILE A 220 -8.36 26.00 16.75
CA ILE A 220 -7.58 27.05 17.40
C ILE A 220 -7.34 28.11 16.31
N GLN A 221 -7.89 29.30 16.51
CA GLN A 221 -7.48 30.46 15.73
C GLN A 221 -6.04 30.75 16.14
N ASP A 222 -5.09 30.48 15.25
CA ASP A 222 -3.80 31.14 15.33
C ASP A 222 -4.09 32.64 15.22
N GLU A 223 -3.85 33.39 16.30
CA GLU A 223 -3.81 34.85 16.25
C GLU A 223 -2.84 35.20 15.13
N LYS A 224 -3.37 35.61 13.97
CA LYS A 224 -2.56 36.17 12.90
C LYS A 224 -1.85 37.37 13.49
N GLU A 225 -0.52 37.25 13.64
CA GLU A 225 0.35 38.39 13.91
C GLU A 225 -0.01 39.50 12.90
N LYS A 226 -0.43 40.64 13.44
CA LYS A 226 -0.78 41.85 12.70
C LYS A 226 0.41 42.45 12.00
#